data_AF-A0A958UZZ5-F1
#
_entry.id   AF-A0A958UZZ5-F1
#
_cell.length_a   1.000
_cell.length_b   1.000
_cell.length_c   1.000
_cell.angle_alpha   90.00
_cell.angle_beta   90.00
_cell.angle_gamma   90.00
#
_symmetry.space_group_name_H-M   'P 1'
#
loop_
_entity.id
_entity.type
_entity.pdbx_description
1 polymer ?
#
loop_
_entity_poly.entity_id
_entity_poly.type
_entity_poly.pdbx_seq_one_letter_code
_entity_poly.pdbx_strand_id
1 'polypeptide(L)'
;GNHVLCWDNARFVNHSFKSNCLTTAYDFEIAIRDIHPGEQLTDDYGYLNVSTPFEALDEGTRRKIVYPDDLLRYAHIWDRQLLSAFKELPKVEQKLRSLLSDDMWQRSLDIAAGNLRMDSIRTCFYHPGKAEQ
;
A
#
# COMPACT_ATOMS: atom_id res chain seq x y z
N GLY A 1 -18.82 1.76 16.01
CA GLY A 1 -17.49 2.38 16.19
C GLY A 1 -17.08 2.99 14.87
N ASN A 2 -16.42 4.15 14.87
CA ASN A 2 -16.14 4.94 13.65
C ASN A 2 -14.66 4.88 13.19
N HIS A 3 -13.82 4.14 13.91
CA HIS A 3 -12.38 4.08 13.67
C HIS A 3 -11.89 2.63 13.68
N VAL A 4 -10.90 2.35 12.84
CA VAL A 4 -10.17 1.09 12.81
C VAL A 4 -8.88 1.27 13.61
N LEU A 5 -8.63 0.38 14.56
CA LEU A 5 -7.38 0.33 15.31
C LEU A 5 -6.55 -0.84 14.79
N CYS A 6 -5.30 -0.59 14.44
CA CYS A 6 -4.34 -1.65 14.14
C CYS A 6 -4.12 -2.48 15.43
N TRP A 7 -4.48 -3.75 15.40
CA TRP A 7 -4.44 -4.65 16.55
C TRP A 7 -3.19 -5.55 16.56
N ASP A 8 -2.38 -5.48 15.51
CA ASP A 8 -1.18 -6.29 15.29
C ASP A 8 0.10 -5.42 15.20
N ASN A 9 1.17 -5.99 14.66
CA ASN A 9 2.47 -5.32 14.52
C ASN A 9 2.48 -4.19 13.49
N ALA A 10 1.48 -4.09 12.60
CA ALA A 10 1.43 -3.03 11.60
C ALA A 10 1.33 -1.63 12.24
N ARG A 11 0.88 -1.56 13.51
CA ARG A 11 0.85 -0.31 14.30
C ARG A 11 2.22 0.39 14.45
N PHE A 12 3.33 -0.31 14.18
CA PHE A 12 4.68 0.23 14.28
C PHE A 12 5.25 0.70 12.92
N VAL A 13 4.53 0.50 11.82
CA VAL A 13 4.93 0.97 10.48
C VAL A 13 4.68 2.47 10.40
N ASN A 14 5.74 3.25 10.24
CA ASN A 14 5.67 4.71 10.23
C ASN A 14 5.47 5.29 8.83
N HIS A 15 5.07 6.56 8.79
CA HIS A 15 4.99 7.32 7.55
C HIS A 15 6.37 7.62 6.95
N SER A 16 6.50 7.53 5.64
CA SER A 16 7.57 8.14 4.84
C SER A 16 7.06 8.52 3.45
N PHE A 17 7.52 9.64 2.89
CA PHE A 17 7.28 9.98 1.47
C PHE A 17 8.21 9.20 0.53
N LYS A 18 9.18 8.47 1.07
CA LYS A 18 10.08 7.53 0.39
C LYS A 18 9.81 6.09 0.85
N SER A 19 8.53 5.76 1.08
CA SER A 19 8.09 4.47 1.58
C SER A 19 8.65 3.29 0.78
N ASN A 20 8.81 2.15 1.46
CA ASN A 20 9.32 0.90 0.87
C ASN A 20 8.28 -0.21 0.83
N CYS A 21 7.15 -0.03 1.49
CA CYS A 21 5.97 -0.86 1.38
C CYS A 21 4.80 -0.05 0.79
N LEU A 22 3.86 -0.76 0.17
CA LEU A 22 2.57 -0.22 -0.27
C LEU A 22 1.47 -1.25 -0.02
N THR A 23 0.29 -0.77 0.34
CA THR A 23 -0.93 -1.58 0.34
C THR A 23 -1.40 -1.87 -1.08
N THR A 24 -2.04 -3.01 -1.27
CA THR A 24 -2.68 -3.41 -2.53
C THR A 24 -4.19 -3.35 -2.41
N ALA A 25 -4.89 -3.39 -3.54
CA ALA A 25 -6.35 -3.57 -3.57
C ALA A 25 -6.81 -5.00 -3.18
N TYR A 26 -5.91 -5.80 -2.61
CA TYR A 26 -6.04 -7.25 -2.42
C TYR A 26 -5.80 -7.69 -0.97
N ASP A 27 -5.97 -6.77 -0.02
CA ASP A 27 -5.87 -7.03 1.43
C ASP A 27 -4.49 -7.54 1.90
N PHE A 28 -3.42 -7.20 1.17
CA PHE A 28 -2.04 -7.39 1.62
C PHE A 28 -1.14 -6.22 1.22
N GLU A 29 -0.03 -6.05 1.94
CA GLU A 29 1.03 -5.10 1.60
C GLU A 29 2.18 -5.80 0.89
N ILE A 30 2.86 -5.07 0.02
CA ILE A 30 4.01 -5.57 -0.74
C ILE A 30 5.18 -4.60 -0.64
N ALA A 31 6.40 -5.15 -0.55
CA ALA A 31 7.62 -4.36 -0.71
C ALA A 31 7.75 -3.87 -2.16
N ILE A 32 8.07 -2.60 -2.36
CA ILE A 32 8.17 -1.98 -3.70
C ILE A 32 9.60 -1.76 -4.19
N ARG A 33 10.57 -2.22 -3.40
CA ARG A 33 12.01 -2.26 -3.71
C ARG A 33 12.70 -3.21 -2.73
N ASP A 34 13.98 -3.46 -2.94
CA ASP A 34 14.80 -4.15 -1.96
C ASP A 34 14.84 -3.37 -0.63
N ILE A 35 14.76 -4.12 0.47
CA ILE A 35 14.81 -3.62 1.85
C ILE A 35 15.97 -4.33 2.54
N HIS A 36 16.95 -3.56 3.01
CA HIS A 36 18.15 -4.14 3.61
C HIS A 36 17.99 -4.36 5.13
N PRO A 37 18.75 -5.29 5.74
CA PRO A 37 18.74 -5.48 7.18
C PRO A 37 19.04 -4.18 7.94
N GLY A 38 18.20 -3.86 8.93
CA GLY A 38 18.30 -2.63 9.72
C GLY A 38 17.57 -1.43 9.12
N GLU A 39 17.06 -1.56 7.88
CA GLU A 39 16.18 -0.56 7.29
C GLU A 39 14.77 -0.62 7.91
N GLN A 40 14.17 0.54 8.14
CA GLN A 40 12.81 0.63 8.66
C GLN A 40 11.78 0.33 7.58
N LEU A 41 10.73 -0.42 7.93
CA LEU A 41 9.53 -0.57 7.09
C LEU A 41 8.66 0.67 7.23
N THR A 42 8.31 1.27 6.10
CA THR A 42 7.59 2.54 6.05
C THR A 42 6.56 2.56 4.92
N ASP A 43 5.51 3.34 5.17
CA ASP A 43 4.32 3.46 4.34
C ASP A 43 4.05 4.94 4.01
N ASP A 44 3.38 5.21 2.89
CA ASP A 44 2.86 6.56 2.62
C ASP A 44 1.43 6.65 3.15
N TYR A 45 1.27 7.20 4.35
CA TYR A 45 -0.05 7.41 4.97
C TYR A 45 -1.07 8.17 4.08
N GLY A 46 -0.67 8.80 2.97
CA GLY A 46 -1.58 9.38 1.99
C GLY A 46 -2.59 8.40 1.38
N TYR A 47 -2.34 7.09 1.41
CA TYR A 47 -3.32 6.07 1.01
C TYR A 47 -4.13 5.48 2.18
N LEU A 48 -3.87 5.88 3.43
CA LEU A 48 -4.51 5.32 4.63
C LEU A 48 -5.76 6.09 5.08
N ASN A 49 -6.41 6.82 4.17
CA ASN A 49 -7.68 7.53 4.42
C ASN A 49 -7.66 8.42 5.69
N VAL A 50 -6.58 9.18 5.89
CA VAL A 50 -6.43 10.07 7.05
C VAL A 50 -7.53 11.14 7.06
N SER A 51 -8.08 11.44 8.24
CA SER A 51 -9.22 12.35 8.37
C SER A 51 -8.84 13.83 8.34
N THR A 52 -7.62 14.15 8.76
CA THR A 52 -7.10 15.52 8.83
C THR A 52 -5.67 15.56 8.28
N PRO A 53 -5.29 16.66 7.61
CA PRO A 53 -3.93 16.79 7.12
C PRO A 53 -2.94 16.91 8.28
N PHE A 54 -1.74 16.39 8.08
CA PHE A 54 -0.65 16.53 9.05
C PHE A 54 0.67 16.76 8.33
N GLU A 55 1.55 17.52 8.97
CA GLU A 55 2.93 17.71 8.52
C GLU A 55 3.78 16.52 8.95
N ALA A 56 4.46 15.90 7.99
CA ALA A 56 5.35 14.77 8.22
C ALA A 56 6.78 15.25 8.54
N LEU A 57 7.62 14.33 9.01
CA LEU A 57 9.05 14.58 9.19
C LEU A 57 9.69 15.01 7.86
N ASP A 58 10.61 15.98 7.92
CA ASP A 58 11.32 16.42 6.72
C ASP A 58 12.35 15.37 6.26
N GLU A 59 12.07 14.73 5.13
CA GLU A 59 12.94 13.75 4.48
C GLU A 59 13.63 14.29 3.21
N GLY A 60 13.58 15.61 2.99
CA GLY A 60 14.09 16.26 1.78
C GLY A 60 13.23 16.04 0.53
N THR A 61 11.99 15.58 0.69
CA THR A 61 11.00 15.45 -0.40
C THR A 61 10.26 16.77 -0.63
N ARG A 62 9.63 16.92 -1.80
CA ARG A 62 8.79 18.11 -2.10
C ARG A 62 7.48 18.12 -1.32
N ARG A 63 6.87 16.94 -1.12
CA ARG A 63 5.68 16.78 -0.26
C ARG A 63 6.12 16.92 1.19
N LYS A 64 5.35 17.68 1.97
CA LYS A 64 5.57 17.92 3.41
C LYS A 64 4.34 17.58 4.25
N ILE A 65 3.17 17.64 3.64
CA ILE A 65 1.88 17.43 4.28
C ILE A 65 1.20 16.25 3.59
N VAL A 66 0.67 15.35 4.40
CA VAL A 66 -0.24 14.29 3.94
C VAL A 66 -1.66 14.83 3.97
N TYR A 67 -2.40 14.69 2.88
CA TYR A 67 -3.79 15.13 2.78
C TYR A 67 -4.79 13.96 2.69
N PRO A 68 -6.04 14.16 3.16
CA PRO A 68 -7.09 13.14 3.04
C PRO A 68 -7.37 12.64 1.63
N ASP A 69 -7.13 13.45 0.60
CA ASP A 69 -7.36 13.11 -0.80
C ASP A 69 -6.09 12.69 -1.56
N ASP A 70 -4.96 12.48 -0.86
CA ASP A 70 -3.71 12.04 -1.46
C ASP A 70 -3.86 10.70 -2.18
N LEU A 71 -4.72 9.80 -1.68
CA LEU A 71 -5.03 8.54 -2.37
C LEU A 71 -5.49 8.80 -3.81
N LEU A 72 -6.41 9.75 -3.99
CA LEU A 72 -6.95 10.10 -5.30
C LEU A 72 -5.95 10.80 -6.21
N ARG A 73 -5.04 11.59 -5.63
CA ARG A 73 -4.02 12.37 -6.35
C ARG A 73 -2.86 11.50 -6.81
N TYR A 74 -2.39 10.59 -5.97
CA TYR A 74 -1.13 9.87 -6.15
C TYR A 74 -1.29 8.39 -6.50
N ALA A 75 -2.52 7.84 -6.57
CA ALA A 75 -2.78 6.45 -6.99
C ALA A 75 -2.01 6.04 -8.25
N HIS A 76 -1.97 6.89 -9.27
CA HIS A 76 -1.25 6.60 -10.52
C HIS A 76 0.27 6.42 -10.35
N ILE A 77 0.89 7.01 -9.32
CA ILE A 77 2.31 6.82 -9.00
C ILE A 77 2.50 5.49 -8.27
N TRP A 78 1.70 5.25 -7.23
CA TRP A 78 1.75 4.01 -6.45
C TRP A 78 1.39 2.78 -7.29
N ASP A 79 0.40 2.88 -8.18
CA ASP A 79 0.03 1.80 -9.10
C ASP A 79 1.21 1.38 -9.99
N ARG A 80 2.05 2.33 -10.43
CA ARG A 80 3.25 1.98 -11.19
C ARG A 80 4.29 1.25 -10.34
N GLN A 81 4.43 1.62 -9.07
CA GLN A 81 5.33 0.94 -8.14
C GLN A 81 4.83 -0.47 -7.82
N LEU A 82 3.53 -0.62 -7.54
CA LEU A 82 2.87 -1.89 -7.33
C LEU A 82 3.03 -2.82 -8.54
N LEU A 83 2.77 -2.33 -9.76
CA LEU A 83 2.96 -3.12 -10.98
C LEU A 83 4.41 -3.57 -11.17
N SER A 84 5.38 -2.77 -10.73
CA SER A 84 6.80 -3.19 -10.73
C SER A 84 7.04 -4.30 -9.70
N ALA A 85 6.48 -4.16 -8.49
CA ALA A 85 6.62 -5.14 -7.42
C ALA A 85 5.96 -6.48 -7.75
N PHE A 86 4.75 -6.48 -8.35
CA PHE A 86 4.07 -7.69 -8.77
C PHE A 86 4.92 -8.55 -9.72
N LYS A 87 5.72 -7.94 -10.61
CA LYS A 87 6.62 -8.68 -11.52
C LYS A 87 7.72 -9.45 -10.78
N GLU A 88 8.11 -9.00 -9.60
CA GLU A 88 9.12 -9.64 -8.76
C GLU A 88 8.52 -10.68 -7.80
N LEU A 89 7.22 -10.59 -7.51
CA LEU A 89 6.50 -11.49 -6.61
C LEU A 89 6.78 -12.99 -6.85
N PRO A 90 6.72 -13.53 -8.09
CA PRO A 90 7.02 -14.95 -8.34
C PRO A 90 8.51 -15.30 -8.37
N LYS A 91 9.40 -14.29 -8.39
CA LYS A 91 10.85 -14.48 -8.54
C LYS A 91 11.58 -14.55 -7.21
N VAL A 92 10.94 -14.08 -6.13
CA VAL A 92 11.51 -14.06 -4.77
C VAL A 92 10.66 -14.89 -3.82
N GLU A 93 11.31 -15.50 -2.83
CA GLU A 93 10.64 -16.36 -1.85
C GLU A 93 9.62 -15.56 -1.01
N GLN A 94 8.36 -15.95 -1.06
CA GLN A 94 7.29 -15.36 -0.25
C GLN A 94 7.02 -16.21 0.99
N LYS A 95 7.79 -16.01 2.06
CA LYS A 95 7.68 -16.81 3.30
C LYS A 95 6.29 -16.79 3.94
N LEU A 96 5.56 -15.70 3.76
CA LEU A 96 4.21 -15.51 4.29
C LEU A 96 3.10 -15.87 3.27
N ARG A 97 3.43 -16.47 2.11
CA ARG A 97 2.45 -16.85 1.09
C ARG A 97 1.31 -17.70 1.63
N SER A 98 1.57 -18.52 2.65
CA SER A 98 0.54 -19.37 3.28
C SER A 98 -0.58 -18.59 3.98
N LEU A 99 -0.39 -17.28 4.23
CA LEU A 99 -1.44 -16.41 4.77
C LEU A 99 -2.41 -15.93 3.68
N LEU A 100 -2.03 -16.04 2.40
CA LEU A 100 -2.88 -15.71 1.27
C LEU A 100 -3.67 -16.95 0.82
N SER A 101 -4.92 -16.75 0.39
CA SER A 101 -5.68 -17.81 -0.27
C SER A 101 -5.04 -18.18 -1.62
N ASP A 102 -5.28 -19.41 -2.08
CA ASP A 102 -4.78 -19.86 -3.38
C ASP A 102 -5.32 -19.00 -4.53
N ASP A 103 -6.59 -18.56 -4.43
CA ASP A 103 -7.21 -17.65 -5.40
C ASP A 103 -6.51 -16.29 -5.44
N MET A 104 -6.17 -15.72 -4.28
CA MET A 104 -5.48 -14.45 -4.19
C MET A 104 -4.05 -14.55 -4.74
N TRP A 105 -3.38 -15.66 -4.42
CA TRP A 105 -2.05 -15.95 -4.94
C TRP A 105 -2.07 -16.08 -6.46
N GLN A 106 -3.01 -16.86 -7.02
CA GLN A 106 -3.15 -17.04 -8.46
C GLN A 106 -3.46 -15.71 -9.17
N ARG A 107 -4.37 -14.90 -8.62
CA ARG A 107 -4.65 -13.55 -9.11
C ARG A 107 -3.38 -12.68 -9.16
N SER A 108 -2.57 -12.75 -8.12
CA SER A 108 -1.29 -12.01 -8.05
C SER A 108 -0.30 -12.48 -9.12
N LEU A 109 -0.25 -13.79 -9.39
CA LEU A 109 0.56 -14.36 -10.49
C LEU A 109 0.06 -13.92 -11.87
N ASP A 110 -1.25 -13.88 -12.08
CA ASP A 110 -1.83 -13.44 -13.35
C ASP A 110 -1.56 -11.95 -13.61
N ILE A 111 -1.56 -11.13 -12.56
CA ILE A 111 -1.14 -9.72 -12.64
C ILE A 111 0.35 -9.62 -12.98
N ALA A 112 1.19 -10.40 -12.30
CA ALA A 112 2.63 -10.43 -12.53
C ALA A 112 2.98 -10.82 -13.98
N ALA A 113 2.24 -11.77 -14.56
CA ALA A 113 2.39 -12.23 -15.94
C ALA A 113 1.78 -11.28 -16.99
N GLY A 114 0.98 -10.29 -16.57
CA GLY A 114 0.24 -9.39 -17.46
C GLY A 114 -1.02 -10.01 -18.06
N ASN A 115 -1.46 -11.17 -17.56
CA ASN A 115 -2.70 -11.85 -17.97
C ASN A 115 -3.94 -11.18 -17.35
N LEU A 116 -3.76 -10.52 -16.20
CA LEU A 116 -4.81 -9.78 -15.51
C LEU A 116 -4.38 -8.34 -15.27
N ARG A 117 -5.29 -7.41 -15.51
CA ARG A 117 -5.07 -6.00 -15.16
C ARG A 117 -5.18 -5.83 -13.64
N MET A 118 -4.18 -5.22 -13.02
CA MET A 118 -4.20 -4.85 -11.61
C MET A 118 -5.31 -3.83 -11.31
N ASP A 119 -6.03 -4.05 -10.23
CA ASP A 119 -6.95 -3.09 -9.63
C ASP A 119 -6.12 -1.96 -9.02
N SER A 120 -6.52 -0.72 -9.30
CA SER A 120 -5.81 0.45 -8.79
C SER A 120 -5.94 0.54 -7.28
N ILE A 121 -4.87 0.94 -6.58
CA ILE A 121 -4.91 1.26 -5.13
C ILE A 121 -5.97 2.33 -4.81
N ARG A 122 -6.39 3.11 -5.82
CA ARG A 122 -7.50 4.06 -5.69
C ARG A 122 -8.80 3.40 -5.20
N THR A 123 -9.02 2.11 -5.42
CA THR A 123 -10.20 1.39 -4.93
C THR A 123 -10.24 1.30 -3.39
N CYS A 124 -9.09 1.45 -2.73
CA CYS A 124 -8.98 1.52 -1.27
C CYS A 124 -9.47 2.86 -0.68
N PHE A 125 -9.89 3.82 -1.52
CA PHE A 125 -10.36 5.11 -1.04
C PHE A 125 -11.71 5.02 -0.36
N TYR A 126 -11.76 5.43 0.90
CA TYR A 126 -12.99 5.55 1.66
C TYR A 126 -13.73 6.82 1.22
N HIS A 127 -14.96 6.65 0.72
CA HIS A 127 -15.83 7.76 0.37
C HIS A 127 -16.70 8.16 1.58
N PRO A 128 -16.48 9.34 2.19
CA PRO A 128 -17.35 9.82 3.26
C PRO A 128 -18.77 10.02 2.69
N GLY A 129 -19.76 9.30 3.25
CA GLY A 129 -21.17 9.38 2.81
C GLY A 129 -21.70 8.20 1.99
N LYS A 130 -20.87 7.18 1.69
CA LYS A 130 -21.33 5.88 1.17
C LYS A 130 -21.45 4.81 2.26
N ALA A 131 -21.78 5.20 3.50
CA ALA A 131 -22.15 4.24 4.52
C ALA A 131 -23.54 3.69 4.18
N GLU A 132 -23.56 2.48 3.59
CA GLU A 132 -24.67 1.52 3.46
C GLU A 132 -26.05 2.11 3.09
N GLN A 133 -26.44 1.94 1.82
CA GLN A 133 -27.84 1.62 1.48
C GLN A 133 -27.98 0.12 1.45
#